data_AF-A0A418NS97-F1
#
_entry.id   AF-A0A418NS97-F1
#
_cell.length_a   1.000
_cell.length_b   1.000
_cell.length_c   1.000
_cell.angle_alpha   90.00
_cell.angle_beta   90.00
_cell.angle_gamma   90.00
#
_symmetry.space_group_name_H-M   'P 1'
#
loop_
_entity.id
_entity.type
_entity.pdbx_description
1 polymer ?
#
loop_
_entity_poly.entity_id
_entity_poly.type
_entity_poly.pdbx_seq_one_letter_code
_entity_poly.pdbx_strand_id
1 'polypeptide(L)'
;MEERVATLGLINKRNNLSRDVELSPGESTRVDDVVIRLAACERTAPWESPAETGAFVQVFVNDVRNPDEDPEFTRVFSGWLFKNSPSLNVVEHPIYDVWVKDCAMSFPGEEEEAEAS
;
A
#
# COMPACT_ATOMS: atom_id res chain seq x y z
N MET A 1 -13.86 -10.58 8.16
CA MET A 1 -13.19 -9.94 7.00
C MET A 1 -12.80 -8.48 7.31
N GLU A 2 -13.41 -7.84 8.30
CA GLU A 2 -13.15 -6.46 8.77
C GLU A 2 -11.83 -6.24 9.54
N GLU A 3 -11.01 -7.28 9.72
CA GLU A 3 -9.82 -7.26 10.60
C GLU A 3 -8.51 -7.35 9.82
N ARG A 4 -8.51 -6.83 8.58
CA ARG A 4 -7.32 -6.70 7.74
C ARG A 4 -7.06 -5.22 7.46
N VAL A 5 -5.93 -4.71 7.92
CA VAL A 5 -5.49 -3.33 7.66
C VAL A 5 -4.11 -3.40 7.03
N ALA A 6 -3.97 -2.86 5.82
CA ALA A 6 -2.65 -2.69 5.21
C ALA A 6 -2.10 -1.31 5.57
N THR A 7 -0.84 -1.28 5.99
CA THR A 7 -0.07 -0.05 6.09
C THR A 7 0.77 0.09 4.82
N LEU A 8 0.44 1.08 4.00
CA LEU A 8 1.16 1.43 2.79
C LEU A 8 2.00 2.69 3.05
N GLY A 9 3.26 2.68 2.63
CA GLY A 9 4.08 3.88 2.58
C GLY A 9 3.89 4.58 1.24
N LEU A 10 3.66 5.88 1.27
CA LEU A 10 3.68 6.76 0.11
C LEU A 10 4.79 7.79 0.29
N ILE A 11 5.62 8.01 -0.72
CA ILE A 11 6.57 9.12 -0.75
C ILE A 11 6.36 9.98 -1.99
N ASN A 12 6.45 11.29 -1.81
CA ASN A 12 6.60 12.24 -2.89
C ASN A 12 8.10 12.55 -3.07
N LYS A 13 8.68 12.02 -4.15
CA LYS A 13 10.10 12.16 -4.51
C LYS A 13 10.48 13.62 -4.83
N ARG A 14 9.51 14.47 -5.20
CA ARG A 14 9.74 15.87 -5.56
C ARG A 14 10.05 16.77 -4.37
N ASN A 15 9.42 16.49 -3.22
CA ASN A 15 9.58 17.26 -1.98
C ASN A 15 10.11 16.42 -0.82
N ASN A 16 10.41 15.15 -1.05
CA ASN A 16 10.89 14.19 -0.05
C ASN A 16 9.95 14.04 1.16
N LEU A 17 8.63 14.19 0.96
CA LEU A 17 7.63 13.94 1.99
C LEU A 17 7.12 12.51 1.89
N SER A 18 7.30 11.73 2.96
CA SER A 18 6.68 10.42 3.12
C SER A 18 5.47 10.49 4.05
N ARG A 19 4.46 9.67 3.76
CA ARG A 19 3.24 9.54 4.53
C ARG A 19 2.86 8.06 4.60
N ASP A 20 2.33 7.67 5.74
CA ASP A 20 1.79 6.34 5.93
C ASP A 20 0.28 6.37 5.76
N VAL A 21 -0.21 5.35 5.07
CA VAL A 21 -1.59 5.24 4.64
C VAL A 21 -2.10 3.88 5.07
N GLU A 22 -3.07 3.88 5.97
CA GLU A 22 -3.73 2.67 6.47
C GLU A 22 -5.04 2.50 5.71
N LEU A 23 -5.22 1.33 5.09
CA LEU A 23 -6.42 1.01 4.30
C LEU A 23 -6.88 -0.41 4.58
N SER A 24 -8.20 -0.59 4.59
CA SER A 24 -8.81 -1.92 4.56
C SER A 24 -8.94 -2.44 3.13
N PRO A 25 -8.90 -3.77 2.89
CA PRO A 25 -9.11 -4.33 1.56
C PRO A 25 -10.44 -3.88 0.95
N GLY A 26 -10.39 -3.32 -0.26
CA GLY A 26 -11.52 -2.70 -0.93
C GLY A 26 -11.60 -1.18 -0.76
N GLU A 27 -10.85 -0.61 0.18
CA GLU A 27 -10.80 0.82 0.43
C GLU A 27 -9.83 1.55 -0.52
N SER A 28 -10.09 2.83 -0.73
CA SER A 28 -9.22 3.73 -1.47
C SER A 28 -9.12 5.06 -0.74
N THR A 29 -7.92 5.62 -0.67
CA THR A 29 -7.72 6.97 -0.19
C THR A 29 -7.08 7.84 -1.25
N ARG A 30 -7.31 9.14 -1.13
CA ARG A 30 -6.67 10.16 -1.94
C ARG A 30 -5.69 10.94 -1.07
N VAL A 31 -4.46 11.04 -1.54
CA VAL A 31 -3.42 11.88 -0.97
C VAL A 31 -2.93 12.82 -2.06
N ASP A 32 -3.23 14.12 -1.94
CA ASP A 32 -2.86 15.13 -2.93
C ASP A 32 -3.38 14.79 -4.36
N ASP A 33 -2.46 14.52 -5.28
CA ASP A 33 -2.70 14.14 -6.68
C ASP A 33 -2.49 12.64 -6.93
N VAL A 34 -2.45 11.83 -5.88
CA VAL A 34 -2.41 10.38 -5.99
C VAL A 34 -3.58 9.74 -5.23
N VAL A 35 -4.21 8.76 -5.86
CA VAL A 35 -5.22 7.90 -5.26
C VAL A 35 -4.64 6.51 -5.16
N ILE A 36 -4.65 5.96 -3.95
CA ILE A 36 -4.17 4.61 -3.67
C ILE A 36 -5.39 3.79 -3.31
N ARG A 37 -5.61 2.72 -4.07
CA ARG A 37 -6.65 1.74 -3.80
C ARG A 37 -6.01 0.42 -3.39
N LEU A 38 -6.44 -0.09 -2.25
CA LEU A 38 -6.07 -1.41 -1.78
C LEU A 38 -7.15 -2.39 -2.21
N ALA A 39 -6.82 -3.38 -3.04
CA ALA A 39 -7.77 -4.41 -3.42
C ALA A 39 -7.71 -5.61 -2.47
N ALA A 40 -6.50 -6.01 -2.08
CA ALA A 40 -6.27 -7.16 -1.22
C ALA A 40 -4.98 -6.96 -0.41
N CYS A 41 -4.97 -7.53 0.79
CA CYS A 41 -3.80 -7.60 1.64
C CYS A 41 -3.69 -9.01 2.21
N GLU A 42 -2.51 -9.61 2.04
CA GLU A 42 -2.23 -10.99 2.41
C GLU A 42 -0.84 -11.11 3.06
N ARG A 43 -0.77 -11.93 4.10
CA ARG A 43 0.40 -12.24 4.91
C ARG A 43 0.34 -13.73 5.16
N THR A 44 1.44 -14.41 4.88
CA THR A 44 1.62 -15.82 5.24
C THR A 44 1.58 -15.99 6.77
N ALA A 45 1.26 -17.19 7.22
CA ALA A 45 1.22 -17.48 8.65
C ALA A 45 2.63 -17.35 9.27
N PRO A 46 2.74 -16.91 10.55
CA PRO A 46 4.04 -16.69 11.19
C PRO A 46 4.88 -17.97 11.33
N TRP A 47 4.26 -19.15 11.33
CA TRP A 47 4.94 -20.46 11.36
C TRP A 47 5.31 -21.00 9.96
N GLU A 48 5.01 -20.28 8.88
CA GLU A 48 5.40 -20.67 7.52
C GLU A 48 6.66 -19.90 7.09
N SER A 49 7.63 -20.59 6.49
CA SER A 49 8.89 -20.01 6.01
C SER A 49 9.01 -20.24 4.50
N PRO A 50 9.23 -19.19 3.68
CA PRO A 50 9.49 -17.80 4.05
C PRO A 50 8.23 -17.01 4.41
N ALA A 51 8.36 -16.11 5.39
CA ALA A 51 7.31 -15.13 5.65
C ALA A 51 7.22 -14.18 4.45
N GLU A 52 6.08 -14.19 3.77
CA GLU A 52 5.70 -13.28 2.70
C GLU A 52 4.54 -12.39 3.13
N THR A 53 4.64 -11.10 2.80
CA THR A 53 3.58 -10.12 2.97
C THR A 53 3.41 -9.39 1.66
N GLY A 54 2.21 -9.49 1.08
CA GLY A 54 1.85 -8.94 -0.22
C GLY A 54 0.56 -8.13 -0.14
N ALA A 55 0.50 -7.03 -0.88
CA ALA A 55 -0.74 -6.28 -1.04
C ALA A 55 -0.97 -5.97 -2.51
N PHE A 56 -2.19 -6.18 -2.98
CA PHE A 56 -2.61 -5.74 -4.31
C PHE A 56 -3.03 -4.28 -4.23
N VAL A 57 -2.24 -3.41 -4.84
CA VAL A 57 -2.51 -1.98 -4.86
C VAL A 57 -2.70 -1.49 -6.29
N GLN A 58 -3.56 -0.49 -6.42
CA GLN A 58 -3.73 0.26 -7.65
C GLN A 58 -3.44 1.72 -7.34
N VAL A 59 -2.52 2.30 -8.08
CA VAL A 59 -2.11 3.69 -7.91
C VAL A 59 -2.63 4.46 -9.11
N PHE A 60 -3.36 5.53 -8.83
CA PHE A 60 -3.84 6.48 -9.82
C PHE A 60 -3.22 7.83 -9.54
N VAL A 61 -2.67 8.49 -10.54
CA VAL A 61 -2.06 9.81 -10.40
C VAL A 61 -2.77 10.77 -11.34
N ASN A 62 -2.95 12.00 -10.88
CA ASN A 62 -3.36 13.10 -11.74
C ASN A 62 -2.10 13.78 -12.30
N ASP A 63 -1.75 13.45 -13.55
CA ASP A 63 -0.58 14.01 -14.25
C ASP A 63 -0.84 15.44 -14.73
N VAL A 64 -2.11 15.74 -15.05
CA VAL A 64 -2.54 17.04 -15.56
C VAL A 64 -3.17 17.86 -14.43
N ARG A 65 -2.36 18.71 -13.80
CA ARG A 65 -2.86 19.75 -12.89
C ARG A 65 -3.36 20.96 -13.69
N ASN A 66 -4.52 20.83 -14.32
CA ASN A 66 -5.21 21.99 -14.87
C ASN A 66 -6.17 22.55 -13.80
N PRO A 67 -5.99 23.80 -13.32
CA PRO A 67 -6.80 24.35 -12.23
C PRO A 67 -8.26 24.63 -12.64
N ASP A 68 -8.54 24.65 -13.95
CA ASP A 68 -9.86 24.94 -14.53
C ASP A 68 -10.63 23.68 -14.96
N GLU A 69 -10.06 22.48 -14.79
CA GLU A 69 -10.69 21.20 -15.18
C GLU A 69 -10.75 20.21 -14.02
N ASP A 70 -11.67 19.25 -14.12
CA ASP A 70 -11.76 18.15 -13.16
C ASP A 70 -10.48 17.31 -13.17
N PRO A 71 -9.94 16.92 -12.00
CA PRO A 71 -8.69 16.15 -11.94
C PRO A 71 -8.86 14.77 -12.58
N GLU A 72 -8.05 14.48 -13.60
CA GLU A 72 -8.06 13.23 -14.34
C GLU A 72 -7.09 12.21 -13.72
N PHE A 73 -7.61 11.32 -12.88
CA PHE A 73 -6.83 10.25 -12.28
C PHE A 73 -6.59 9.11 -13.26
N THR A 74 -5.39 9.05 -13.84
CA THR A 74 -4.96 7.92 -14.66
C THR A 74 -4.31 6.84 -13.81
N ARG A 75 -4.57 5.57 -14.13
CA ARG A 75 -3.98 4.44 -13.42
C ARG A 75 -2.53 4.25 -13.87
N VAL A 76 -1.59 4.55 -12.99
CA VAL A 76 -0.15 4.41 -13.27
C VAL A 76 0.40 3.05 -12.88
N PHE A 77 -0.21 2.39 -11.90
CA PHE A 77 0.21 1.07 -11.44
C PHE A 77 -0.97 0.22 -11.00
N SER A 78 -0.88 -1.10 -11.23
CA SER A 78 -1.86 -2.07 -10.76
C SER A 78 -1.18 -3.43 -10.64
N GLY A 79 -0.90 -3.86 -9.40
CA GLY A 79 -0.19 -5.11 -9.19
C GLY A 79 -0.02 -5.45 -7.71
N TRP A 80 0.60 -6.60 -7.48
CA TRP A 80 1.00 -7.05 -6.15
C TRP A 80 2.32 -6.42 -5.76
N LEU A 81 2.37 -5.76 -4.61
CA LEU A 81 3.59 -5.29 -3.97
C LEU A 81 3.94 -6.21 -2.81
N PHE A 82 5.22 -6.54 -2.65
CA PHE A 82 5.69 -7.45 -1.60
C PHE A 82 6.64 -6.71 -0.67
N LYS A 83 6.37 -6.76 0.65
CA LYS A 83 7.23 -6.17 1.68
C LYS A 83 8.62 -6.80 1.68
N ASN A 84 8.69 -8.13 1.60
CA ASN A 84 9.94 -8.89 1.68
C ASN A 84 10.69 -8.95 0.35
N SER A 85 10.02 -8.62 -0.77
CA SER A 85 10.58 -8.68 -2.12
C SER A 85 10.15 -7.46 -2.94
N PRO A 86 10.54 -6.23 -2.56
CA PRO A 86 10.15 -5.01 -3.26
C PRO A 86 10.65 -5.01 -4.72
N SER A 87 11.74 -5.72 -5.01
CA SER A 87 12.30 -5.84 -6.35
C SER A 87 11.43 -6.60 -7.35
N LEU A 88 10.43 -7.37 -6.89
CA LEU A 88 9.55 -8.12 -7.80
C LEU A 88 8.55 -7.22 -8.52
N ASN A 89 8.06 -6.18 -7.85
CA ASN A 89 7.11 -5.23 -8.40
C ASN A 89 7.32 -3.88 -7.71
N VAL A 90 7.71 -2.88 -8.49
CA VAL A 90 7.93 -1.51 -8.01
C VAL A 90 6.95 -0.57 -8.69
N VAL A 91 6.43 0.40 -7.95
CA VAL A 91 5.63 1.48 -8.53
C VAL A 91 6.57 2.45 -9.24
N GLU A 92 6.74 2.24 -10.55
CA GLU A 92 7.59 3.10 -11.38
C GLU A 92 6.87 4.40 -11.74
N HIS A 93 6.86 5.36 -10.81
CA HIS A 93 6.38 6.72 -11.08
C HIS A 93 7.46 7.77 -10.71
N PRO A 94 7.65 8.83 -11.53
CA PRO A 94 8.71 9.82 -11.32
C PRO A 94 8.50 10.68 -10.06
N ILE A 95 7.26 10.88 -9.63
CA ILE A 95 6.92 11.78 -8.52
C ILE A 95 6.54 11.01 -7.24
N TYR A 96 5.89 9.85 -7.37
CA TYR A 96 5.31 9.12 -6.24
C TYR A 96 5.91 7.73 -6.17
N ASP A 97 6.23 7.24 -4.98
CA ASP A 97 6.54 5.82 -4.74
C ASP A 97 5.55 5.28 -3.73
N VAL A 98 5.06 4.06 -3.96
CA VAL A 98 4.16 3.38 -3.03
C VAL A 98 4.71 2.00 -2.76
N TRP A 99 4.83 1.64 -1.50
CA TRP A 99 5.30 0.32 -1.06
C TRP A 99 4.48 -0.19 0.12
N VAL A 100 4.51 -1.50 0.33
CA VAL A 100 3.83 -2.13 1.46
C VAL A 100 4.77 -2.09 2.66
N LYS A 101 4.32 -1.50 3.77
CA LYS A 101 5.03 -1.54 5.05
C LYS A 101 4.57 -2.70 5.90
N ASP A 102 3.27 -2.90 6.00
CA ASP A 102 2.72 -3.99 6.80
C ASP A 102 1.32 -4.39 6.35
N CYS A 103 0.92 -5.60 6.74
CA CYS A 103 -0.42 -6.11 6.55
C CYS A 103 -0.86 -6.70 7.90
N ALA A 104 -1.44 -5.85 8.74
CA ALA A 104 -2.01 -6.27 10.00
C ALA A 104 -3.24 -7.13 9.70
N MET A 105 -3.11 -8.43 9.98
CA MET A 105 -4.21 -9.37 9.95
C MET A 105 -4.35 -9.97 11.33
N SER A 106 -5.53 -9.83 11.92
CA SER A 106 -5.86 -10.55 13.14
C SER A 106 -6.04 -12.03 12.80
N PHE A 107 -5.07 -12.86 13.17
CA PHE A 107 -5.26 -14.31 13.20
C PHE A 107 -5.90 -14.66 14.55
N PRO A 108 -6.96 -15.48 14.60
CA PRO A 108 -7.49 -15.95 15.88
C PRO A 108 -6.41 -16.78 16.59
N GLY A 109 -5.69 -16.17 17.54
CA GLY A 109 -4.58 -16.80 18.31
C GLY A 109 -3.29 -15.97 18.48
N GLU A 110 -3.17 -14.76 17.93
CA GLU A 110 -1.90 -13.99 17.90
C GLU A 110 -1.69 -13.02 19.09
N GLU A 111 -2.59 -12.99 20.09
CA GLU A 111 -2.51 -12.09 21.26
C GLU A 111 -1.34 -12.38 22.23
N GLU A 112 -0.51 -13.41 22.02
CA GLU A 112 0.48 -13.84 23.03
C GLU A 112 1.96 -13.48 22.72
N GLU A 113 2.34 -13.10 21.48
CA GLU A 113 3.77 -12.93 21.12
C GLU A 113 4.26 -11.47 21.00
N ALA A 114 3.38 -10.47 20.98
CA ALA A 114 3.79 -9.06 20.84
C ALA A 114 4.33 -8.42 22.14
N GLU A 115 4.18 -9.07 23.30
CA GLU A 115 4.65 -8.54 24.60
C GLU A 115 5.90 -9.24 25.17
N ALA A 116 6.56 -10.10 24.38
CA ALA A 116 7.76 -10.84 24.82
C ALA A 116 8.99 -10.54 23.96
N SER A 117 9.54 -9.33 24.05
CA SER A 117 10.98 -9.04 23.81
C SER A 117 11.42 -7.74 24.45
#